data_AF-A0A2V9EQH2-F1
#
_entry.id   AF-A0A2V9EQH2-F1
#
_cell.length_a   1.000
_cell.length_b   1.000
_cell.length_c   1.000
_cell.angle_alpha   90.00
_cell.angle_beta   90.00
_cell.angle_gamma   90.00
#
_symmetry.space_group_name_H-M   'P 1'
#
loop_
_entity.id
_entity.type
_entity.pdbx_description
1 polymer ?
#
loop_
_entity_poly.entity_id
_entity_poly.type
_entity_poly.pdbx_seq_one_letter_code
_entity_poly.pdbx_strand_id
1 'polypeptide(L)'
;MKRMLAFCFLLGVPSLLLAQAPAKPSFMDAGIIEHRGTGGTLTANDPRPLRQAIEAISQEYGWTVDFEEPPYRSHFDLVDSTDPVWRANHPNAKGATRVSGGFFQSNFREPATVSSGDEEEQVLQKLASDYNASGNPGKFVVRKEAEGRYAVIGVSRRDDAGRDEAVDVLLDTVISIPVLQRSARETLRLIVDTLSATSGVKVYLGTVGLSSDPLQDVELTIGGSNIPARTLLLQALDGVSSWTPPHGGQFFRGILVWNLLFDADRNDYRLGLSTAAKAETDANGKRVIRFLKHK
;
A
#
# COMPACT_ATOMS: atom_id res chain seq x y z
N MET A 1 -86.86 -0.01 -16.65
CA MET A 1 -85.69 0.83 -17.02
C MET A 1 -84.42 0.05 -16.73
N LYS A 2 -83.70 -0.35 -17.79
CA LYS A 2 -82.43 -1.09 -17.71
C LYS A 2 -81.32 -0.15 -17.24
N ARG A 3 -80.60 -0.48 -16.17
CA ARG A 3 -79.34 0.21 -15.79
C ARG A 3 -78.16 -0.72 -16.03
N MET A 4 -77.24 -0.19 -16.81
CA MET A 4 -76.10 -0.83 -17.46
C MET A 4 -74.94 -0.93 -16.47
N LEU A 5 -74.31 -2.10 -16.42
CA LEU A 5 -73.07 -2.40 -15.71
C LEU A 5 -71.91 -1.75 -16.48
N ALA A 6 -71.05 -0.96 -15.81
CA ALA A 6 -69.79 -0.48 -16.37
C ALA A 6 -68.64 -1.06 -15.54
N PHE A 7 -67.92 -2.03 -16.13
CA PHE A 7 -66.73 -2.67 -15.58
C PHE A 7 -65.50 -1.90 -16.07
N CYS A 8 -64.87 -1.11 -15.19
CA CYS A 8 -63.57 -0.49 -15.48
C CYS A 8 -62.45 -1.43 -15.04
N PHE A 9 -61.76 -2.04 -15.99
CA PHE A 9 -60.49 -2.74 -15.76
C PHE A 9 -59.37 -1.68 -15.65
N LEU A 10 -58.88 -1.45 -14.43
CA LEU A 10 -57.63 -0.72 -14.17
C LEU A 10 -56.45 -1.70 -14.29
N LEU A 11 -55.80 -1.69 -15.45
CA LEU A 11 -54.51 -2.35 -15.65
C LEU A 11 -53.42 -1.52 -14.96
N GLY A 12 -53.04 -1.90 -13.75
CA GLY A 12 -51.86 -1.36 -13.07
C GLY A 12 -50.59 -1.91 -13.72
N VAL A 13 -49.83 -1.05 -14.39
CA VAL A 13 -48.51 -1.37 -14.94
C VAL A 13 -47.53 -1.60 -13.78
N PRO A 14 -46.87 -2.75 -13.66
CA PRO A 14 -45.81 -2.92 -12.66
C PRO A 14 -44.62 -2.04 -13.08
N SER A 15 -44.34 -1.01 -12.29
CA SER A 15 -43.11 -0.23 -12.41
C SER A 15 -41.92 -1.13 -12.11
N LEU A 16 -41.28 -1.64 -13.17
CA LEU A 16 -39.96 -2.24 -13.10
C LEU A 16 -38.97 -1.15 -12.66
N LEU A 17 -38.66 -1.12 -11.37
CA LEU A 17 -37.46 -0.47 -10.84
C LEU A 17 -36.26 -1.21 -11.43
N LEU A 18 -35.76 -0.73 -12.57
CA LEU A 18 -34.42 -1.06 -13.03
C LEU A 18 -33.46 -0.53 -11.95
N ALA A 19 -32.93 -1.44 -11.13
CA ALA A 19 -31.78 -1.14 -10.29
C ALA A 19 -30.67 -0.64 -11.22
N GLN A 20 -30.39 0.66 -11.19
CA GLN A 20 -29.21 1.20 -11.85
C GLN A 20 -28.01 0.50 -11.22
N ALA A 21 -27.20 -0.16 -12.05
CA ALA A 21 -25.93 -0.70 -11.60
C ALA A 21 -25.17 0.45 -10.92
N PRO A 22 -24.63 0.27 -9.70
CA PRO A 22 -23.91 1.32 -9.01
C PRO A 22 -22.78 1.81 -9.93
N ALA A 23 -22.73 3.12 -10.17
CA ALA A 23 -21.65 3.72 -10.95
C ALA A 23 -20.31 3.32 -10.32
N LYS A 24 -19.32 2.97 -11.15
CA LYS A 24 -17.98 2.64 -10.66
C LYS A 24 -17.49 3.83 -9.81
N PRO A 25 -17.07 3.62 -8.55
CA PRO A 25 -16.57 4.70 -7.73
C PRO A 25 -15.41 5.40 -8.43
N SER A 26 -15.47 6.73 -8.49
CA SER A 26 -14.38 7.55 -9.03
C SER A 26 -13.28 7.62 -7.99
N PHE A 27 -12.22 6.82 -8.18
CA PHE A 27 -11.02 6.89 -7.35
C PHE A 27 -10.15 8.09 -7.74
N MET A 28 -9.35 8.54 -6.78
CA MET A 28 -8.35 9.59 -6.99
C MET A 28 -7.05 8.96 -7.50
N ASP A 29 -6.36 9.64 -8.41
CA ASP A 29 -5.06 9.19 -8.91
C ASP A 29 -3.97 9.22 -7.82
N ALA A 30 -4.04 10.19 -6.91
CA ALA A 30 -3.12 10.36 -5.79
C ALA A 30 -3.83 11.01 -4.59
N GLY A 31 -3.28 10.79 -3.39
CA GLY A 31 -3.69 11.53 -2.21
C GLY A 31 -3.32 13.00 -2.32
N ILE A 32 -4.13 13.86 -1.70
CA ILE A 32 -3.95 15.31 -1.72
C ILE A 32 -3.82 15.80 -0.28
N ILE A 33 -2.88 16.71 -0.04
CA ILE A 33 -2.70 17.39 1.24
C ILE A 33 -3.04 18.86 1.05
N GLU A 34 -3.97 19.36 1.86
CA GLU A 34 -4.31 20.77 1.95
C GLU A 34 -3.70 21.36 3.23
N HIS A 35 -2.77 22.29 3.10
CA HIS A 35 -2.16 22.98 4.24
C HIS A 35 -3.08 24.09 4.77
N ARG A 36 -3.31 24.11 6.09
CA ARG A 36 -4.21 25.04 6.79
C ARG A 36 -3.56 25.55 8.08
N GLY A 37 -2.72 26.59 7.95
CA GLY A 37 -2.03 27.18 9.08
C GLY A 37 -1.07 26.20 9.73
N THR A 38 -1.35 25.77 10.97
CA THR A 38 -0.52 24.81 11.71
C THR A 38 -0.96 23.35 11.53
N GLY A 39 -1.94 23.08 10.67
CA GLY A 39 -2.45 21.73 10.41
C GLY A 39 -2.60 21.46 8.92
N GLY A 40 -2.65 20.18 8.57
CA GLY A 40 -2.87 19.69 7.22
C GLY A 40 -4.08 18.77 7.17
N THR A 41 -4.78 18.78 6.04
CA THR A 41 -5.85 17.82 5.74
C THR A 41 -5.39 16.92 4.61
N LEU A 42 -5.17 15.64 4.91
CA LEU A 42 -4.90 14.62 3.91
C LEU A 42 -6.21 13.98 3.46
N THR A 43 -6.42 13.89 2.15
CA THR A 43 -7.55 13.17 1.54
C THR A 43 -7.04 12.12 0.56
N ALA A 44 -7.57 10.90 0.65
CA ALA A 44 -7.31 9.79 -0.25
C ALA A 44 -8.63 9.10 -0.64
N ASN A 45 -8.67 8.50 -1.83
CA ASN A 45 -9.80 7.69 -2.26
C ASN A 45 -9.30 6.65 -3.27
N ASP A 46 -9.00 5.46 -2.76
CA ASP A 46 -8.40 4.34 -3.50
C ASP A 46 -8.90 3.03 -2.86
N PRO A 47 -8.88 1.87 -3.55
CA PRO A 47 -9.09 0.58 -2.90
C PRO A 47 -8.19 0.33 -1.69
N ARG A 48 -7.00 0.94 -1.64
CA ARG A 48 -6.02 0.92 -0.53
C ARG A 48 -5.71 2.35 -0.08
N PRO A 49 -6.66 3.06 0.57
CA PRO A 49 -6.54 4.49 0.75
C PRO A 49 -5.48 4.90 1.77
N LEU A 50 -5.15 4.04 2.75
CA LEU A 50 -4.00 4.30 3.63
C LEU A 50 -2.68 4.25 2.86
N ARG A 51 -2.48 3.29 1.95
CA ARG A 51 -1.28 3.25 1.11
C ARG A 51 -1.14 4.54 0.30
N GLN A 52 -2.23 4.99 -0.32
CA GLN A 52 -2.25 6.25 -1.08
C GLN A 52 -1.97 7.46 -0.18
N ALA A 53 -2.49 7.48 1.06
CA ALA A 53 -2.19 8.52 2.04
C ALA A 53 -0.70 8.54 2.45
N ILE A 54 -0.14 7.37 2.75
CA ILE A 54 1.28 7.23 3.10
C ILE A 54 2.18 7.67 1.95
N GLU A 55 1.82 7.32 0.72
CA GLU A 55 2.55 7.79 -0.48
C GLU A 55 2.50 9.31 -0.60
N ALA A 56 1.33 9.93 -0.44
CA ALA A 56 1.16 11.38 -0.51
C ALA A 56 1.96 12.11 0.57
N ILE A 57 1.88 11.67 1.82
CA ILE A 57 2.57 12.34 2.93
C ILE A 57 4.09 12.15 2.87
N SER A 58 4.55 10.97 2.44
CA SER A 58 5.97 10.73 2.23
C SER A 58 6.53 11.63 1.14
N GLN A 59 5.79 11.81 0.05
CA GLN A 59 6.16 12.74 -1.01
C GLN A 59 6.13 14.19 -0.55
N GLU A 60 5.16 14.62 0.24
CA GLU A 60 5.05 16.02 0.68
C GLU A 60 6.23 16.42 1.55
N TYR A 61 6.55 15.62 2.57
CA TYR A 61 7.57 15.99 3.56
C TYR A 61 8.96 15.43 3.24
N GLY A 62 9.06 14.45 2.34
CA GLY A 62 10.29 13.73 2.05
C GLY A 62 10.62 12.69 3.13
N TRP A 63 9.61 11.95 3.59
CA TRP A 63 9.74 10.92 4.60
C TRP A 63 10.04 9.54 4.00
N THR A 64 10.73 8.70 4.76
CA THR A 64 11.04 7.32 4.35
C THR A 64 10.08 6.38 5.06
N VAL A 65 8.94 6.12 4.41
CA VAL A 65 7.88 5.28 4.98
C VAL A 65 7.65 4.04 4.12
N ASP A 66 7.83 2.88 4.72
CA ASP A 66 7.51 1.59 4.15
C ASP A 66 6.06 1.16 4.47
N PHE A 67 5.49 0.21 3.73
CA PHE A 67 4.09 -0.19 3.89
C PHE A 67 3.84 -1.69 3.75
N GLU A 68 3.17 -2.32 4.72
CA GLU A 68 2.81 -3.75 4.72
C GLU A 68 1.31 -3.96 4.91
N GLU A 69 0.67 -4.71 4.02
CA GLU A 69 -0.74 -5.05 4.15
C GLU A 69 -1.00 -6.30 4.99
N PRO A 70 -2.12 -6.35 5.73
CA PRO A 70 -2.62 -7.61 6.24
C PRO A 70 -3.20 -8.45 5.06
N PRO A 71 -3.32 -9.78 5.20
CA PRO A 71 -3.84 -10.60 4.11
C PRO A 71 -5.37 -10.53 4.08
N TYR A 72 -5.95 -9.69 3.23
CA TYR A 72 -7.42 -9.56 3.09
C TYR A 72 -8.05 -10.82 2.49
N ARG A 73 -8.84 -11.55 3.28
CA ARG A 73 -9.49 -12.80 2.83
C ARG A 73 -11.01 -12.78 2.93
N SER A 74 -11.54 -11.97 3.86
CA SER A 74 -12.96 -11.89 4.12
C SER A 74 -13.68 -11.04 3.07
N HIS A 75 -14.93 -11.39 2.78
CA HIS A 75 -15.84 -10.59 1.98
C HIS A 75 -16.21 -9.24 2.63
N PHE A 76 -15.89 -9.05 3.92
CA PHE A 76 -16.01 -7.75 4.59
C PHE A 76 -14.85 -6.79 4.28
N ASP A 77 -13.73 -7.31 3.78
CA ASP A 77 -12.57 -6.52 3.37
C ASP A 77 -12.43 -6.43 1.85
N LEU A 78 -13.18 -7.24 1.10
CA LEU A 78 -13.09 -7.38 -0.35
C LEU A 78 -14.42 -7.08 -1.04
N VAL A 79 -14.37 -6.55 -2.26
CA VAL A 79 -15.53 -6.34 -3.13
C VAL A 79 -15.27 -6.87 -4.54
N ASP A 80 -16.32 -7.30 -5.22
CA ASP A 80 -16.26 -7.62 -6.64
C ASP A 80 -15.95 -6.35 -7.44
N SER A 81 -14.92 -6.42 -8.26
CA SER A 81 -14.46 -5.35 -9.15
C SER A 81 -14.51 -5.72 -10.61
N THR A 82 -15.15 -6.85 -10.91
CA THR A 82 -15.33 -7.35 -12.26
C THR A 82 -16.11 -6.33 -13.08
N ASP A 83 -15.65 -6.09 -14.30
CA ASP A 83 -16.37 -5.24 -15.25
C ASP A 83 -17.81 -5.77 -15.42
N PRO A 84 -18.85 -4.92 -15.27
CA PRO A 84 -20.24 -5.37 -15.32
C PRO A 84 -20.62 -6.02 -16.65
N VAL A 85 -20.08 -5.54 -17.78
CA VAL A 85 -20.35 -6.10 -19.11
C VAL A 85 -19.70 -7.46 -19.24
N TRP A 86 -18.46 -7.61 -18.75
CA TRP A 86 -17.80 -8.90 -18.70
C TRP A 86 -18.56 -9.89 -17.80
N ARG A 87 -18.98 -9.45 -16.60
CA ARG A 87 -19.73 -10.25 -15.62
C ARG A 87 -21.06 -10.76 -16.20
N ALA A 88 -21.78 -9.92 -16.94
CA ALA A 88 -23.03 -10.32 -17.60
C ALA A 88 -22.82 -11.45 -18.61
N ASN A 89 -21.69 -11.45 -19.33
CA ASN A 89 -21.33 -12.50 -20.30
C ASN A 89 -20.69 -13.75 -19.65
N HIS A 90 -20.23 -13.65 -18.40
CA HIS A 90 -19.54 -14.72 -17.68
C HIS A 90 -20.08 -14.85 -16.23
N PRO A 91 -21.38 -15.17 -16.05
CA PRO A 91 -22.04 -15.08 -14.74
C PRO A 91 -21.45 -16.01 -13.67
N ASN A 92 -20.88 -17.14 -14.10
CA ASN A 92 -20.34 -18.17 -13.19
C ASN A 92 -18.81 -18.12 -13.04
N ALA A 93 -18.13 -17.19 -13.72
CA ALA A 93 -16.67 -17.07 -13.59
C ALA A 93 -16.29 -16.39 -12.26
N LYS A 94 -15.07 -16.64 -11.75
CA LYS A 94 -14.59 -16.00 -10.50
C LYS A 94 -14.67 -14.46 -10.57
N GLY A 95 -14.27 -13.88 -11.70
CA GLY A 95 -14.12 -12.43 -11.85
C GLY A 95 -12.86 -11.91 -11.15
N ALA A 96 -12.86 -10.62 -10.81
CA ALA A 96 -11.76 -9.92 -10.15
C ALA A 96 -12.22 -9.31 -8.82
N THR A 97 -11.47 -9.53 -7.75
CA THR A 97 -11.72 -8.93 -6.44
C THR A 97 -10.73 -7.80 -6.15
N ARG A 98 -11.15 -6.85 -5.34
CA ARG A 98 -10.27 -5.80 -4.82
C ARG A 98 -10.57 -5.53 -3.36
N VAL A 99 -9.62 -4.87 -2.69
CA VAL A 99 -9.84 -4.32 -1.34
C VAL A 99 -11.00 -3.31 -1.39
N SER A 100 -11.89 -3.41 -0.41
CA SER A 100 -13.13 -2.64 -0.31
C SER A 100 -12.94 -1.23 0.23
N GLY A 101 -11.69 -0.75 0.30
CA GLY A 101 -11.39 0.61 0.69
C GLY A 101 -12.03 1.65 -0.26
N GLY A 102 -11.99 2.89 0.18
CA GLY A 102 -12.47 4.04 -0.58
C GLY A 102 -12.03 5.35 0.05
N PHE A 103 -12.98 6.24 0.32
CA PHE A 103 -12.66 7.55 0.88
C PHE A 103 -12.00 7.43 2.26
N PHE A 104 -10.93 8.20 2.44
CA PHE A 104 -10.23 8.38 3.70
C PHE A 104 -9.79 9.83 3.82
N GLN A 105 -9.97 10.41 5.01
CA GLN A 105 -9.50 11.74 5.33
C GLN A 105 -8.92 11.75 6.75
N SER A 106 -7.81 12.46 6.91
CA SER A 106 -7.20 12.68 8.22
C SER A 106 -6.73 14.12 8.34
N ASN A 107 -6.98 14.70 9.52
CA ASN A 107 -6.45 15.99 9.89
C ASN A 107 -5.29 15.80 10.86
N PHE A 108 -4.16 16.43 10.57
CA PHE A 108 -2.94 16.29 11.36
C PHE A 108 -2.31 17.67 11.61
N ARG A 109 -1.42 17.72 12.61
CA ARG A 109 -0.60 18.90 12.86
C ARG A 109 0.59 18.89 11.91
N GLU A 110 0.85 20.01 11.25
CA GLU A 110 2.01 20.15 10.38
C GLU A 110 3.30 20.02 11.20
N PRO A 111 4.27 19.19 10.77
CA PRO A 111 5.59 19.15 11.39
C PRO A 111 6.29 20.50 11.20
N ALA A 112 7.09 20.91 12.18
CA ALA A 112 7.93 22.09 12.04
C ALA A 112 8.97 21.90 10.93
N THR A 113 9.41 22.99 10.32
CA THR A 113 10.39 22.98 9.21
C THR A 113 11.73 22.33 9.57
N VAL A 114 12.04 22.21 10.86
CA VAL A 114 13.14 21.40 11.39
C VAL A 114 12.53 20.16 12.02
N SER A 115 12.34 19.12 11.20
CA SER A 115 11.76 17.85 11.66
C SER A 115 12.64 17.25 12.75
N SER A 116 12.10 17.16 13.97
CA SER A 116 12.55 16.16 14.93
C SER A 116 11.82 14.87 14.60
N GLY A 117 12.51 13.72 14.61
CA GLY A 117 11.90 12.43 14.23
C GLY A 117 10.58 12.12 14.94
N ASP A 118 10.39 12.68 16.14
CA ASP A 118 9.18 12.55 16.96
C ASP A 118 7.92 13.15 16.31
N GLU A 119 8.05 14.22 15.51
CA GLU A 119 6.89 14.85 14.85
C GLU A 119 6.40 14.02 13.64
N GLU A 120 7.33 13.43 12.88
CA GLU A 120 7.02 12.51 11.79
C GLU A 120 6.25 11.29 12.32
N GLU A 121 6.75 10.69 13.40
CA GLU A 121 6.09 9.54 14.02
C GLU A 121 4.67 9.90 14.48
N GLN A 122 4.48 11.05 15.14
CA GLN A 122 3.17 11.50 15.61
C GLN A 122 2.16 11.66 14.47
N VAL A 123 2.58 12.22 13.33
CA VAL A 123 1.71 12.39 12.17
C VAL A 123 1.34 11.02 11.59
N LEU A 124 2.30 10.11 11.42
CA LEU A 124 2.03 8.76 10.93
C LEU A 124 1.10 7.98 11.87
N GLN A 125 1.32 8.08 13.19
CA GLN A 125 0.46 7.45 14.20
C GLN A 125 -0.96 8.01 14.13
N LYS A 126 -1.10 9.31 13.91
CA LYS A 126 -2.41 9.95 13.71
C LYS A 126 -3.11 9.44 12.45
N LEU A 127 -2.40 9.33 11.33
CA LEU A 127 -2.95 8.76 10.09
C LEU A 127 -3.46 7.32 10.30
N ALA A 128 -2.63 6.47 10.93
CA ALA A 128 -3.01 5.09 11.21
C ALA A 128 -4.21 5.00 12.16
N SER A 129 -4.24 5.83 13.21
CA SER A 129 -5.36 5.90 14.16
C SER A 129 -6.66 6.31 13.48
N ASP A 130 -6.64 7.39 12.68
CA ASP A 130 -7.83 7.85 11.95
C ASP A 130 -8.30 6.80 10.93
N TYR A 131 -7.37 6.16 10.23
CA TYR A 131 -7.71 5.09 9.29
C TYR A 131 -8.38 3.92 10.00
N ASN A 132 -7.84 3.48 11.13
CA ASN A 132 -8.40 2.40 11.92
C ASN A 132 -9.82 2.73 12.42
N ALA A 133 -10.14 4.01 12.63
CA ALA A 133 -11.48 4.48 13.00
C ALA A 133 -12.43 4.66 11.80
N SER A 134 -11.93 4.68 10.56
CA SER A 134 -12.71 5.01 9.36
C SER A 134 -13.63 3.89 8.85
N GLY A 135 -13.47 2.66 9.34
CA GLY A 135 -14.19 1.49 8.86
C GLY A 135 -13.66 0.89 7.55
N ASN A 136 -12.61 1.49 6.96
CA ASN A 136 -11.87 0.87 5.85
C ASN A 136 -11.21 -0.47 6.26
N PRO A 137 -10.87 -1.34 5.29
CA PRO A 137 -10.31 -2.67 5.54
C PRO A 137 -8.98 -2.66 6.29
N GLY A 138 -8.81 -3.66 7.16
CA GLY A 138 -7.59 -3.85 7.94
C GLY A 138 -7.40 -2.85 9.08
N LYS A 139 -6.47 -3.16 10.00
CA LYS A 139 -5.96 -2.23 11.02
C LYS A 139 -4.45 -2.16 10.95
N PHE A 140 -3.92 -0.97 11.20
CA PHE A 140 -2.51 -0.66 11.00
C PHE A 140 -1.87 -0.04 12.24
N VAL A 141 -0.57 -0.27 12.40
CA VAL A 141 0.28 0.39 13.40
C VAL A 141 1.49 1.02 12.70
N VAL A 142 2.09 2.00 13.35
CA VAL A 142 3.36 2.59 12.91
C VAL A 142 4.49 1.95 13.72
N ARG A 143 5.56 1.56 13.03
CA ARG A 143 6.80 1.11 13.64
C ARG A 143 7.96 1.98 13.17
N LYS A 144 8.83 2.35 14.10
CA LYS A 144 10.14 2.95 13.79
C LYS A 144 11.13 1.84 13.42
N GLU A 145 11.65 1.87 12.19
CA GLU A 145 12.66 0.91 11.72
C GLU A 145 14.07 1.40 12.04
N ALA A 146 14.30 2.69 11.85
CA ALA A 146 15.53 3.40 12.15
C ALA A 146 15.23 4.88 12.37
N GLU A 147 16.24 5.68 12.70
CA GLU A 147 16.09 7.13 12.76
C GLU A 147 15.70 7.68 11.38
N GLY A 148 14.54 8.35 11.29
CA GLY A 148 14.00 8.87 10.02
C GLY A 148 13.48 7.82 9.04
N ARG A 149 13.23 6.57 9.49
CA ARG A 149 12.59 5.52 8.69
C ARG A 149 11.49 4.82 9.50
N TYR A 150 10.29 4.80 8.94
CA TYR A 150 9.11 4.18 9.55
C TYR A 150 8.49 3.14 8.62
N ALA A 151 7.69 2.24 9.19
CA ALA A 151 6.82 1.35 8.45
C ALA A 151 5.39 1.43 9.00
N VAL A 152 4.41 1.43 8.10
CA VAL A 152 2.99 1.31 8.44
C VAL A 152 2.54 -0.12 8.12
N ILE A 153 2.14 -0.86 9.15
CA ILE A 153 2.04 -2.33 9.11
C ILE A 153 0.63 -2.78 9.46
N GLY A 154 0.05 -3.62 8.61
CA GLY A 154 -1.20 -4.32 8.88
C GLY A 154 -1.05 -5.35 9.99
N VAL A 155 -1.83 -5.20 11.05
CA VAL A 155 -1.82 -6.08 12.23
C VAL A 155 -3.17 -6.76 12.49
N SER A 156 -4.21 -6.36 11.76
CA SER A 156 -5.52 -6.98 11.83
C SER A 156 -6.24 -6.90 10.49
N ARG A 157 -7.17 -7.84 10.26
CA ARG A 157 -8.15 -7.86 9.18
C ARG A 157 -9.51 -8.28 9.72
N ARG A 158 -10.56 -8.27 8.88
CA ARG A 158 -11.83 -8.89 9.25
C ARG A 158 -11.84 -10.39 8.95
N ASP A 159 -12.42 -11.17 9.85
CA ASP A 159 -12.75 -12.59 9.62
C ASP A 159 -14.05 -12.74 8.79
N ASP A 160 -14.46 -13.97 8.51
CA ASP A 160 -15.69 -14.28 7.76
C ASP A 160 -16.98 -13.92 8.52
N ALA A 161 -16.88 -13.62 9.82
CA ALA A 161 -17.98 -13.11 10.64
C ALA A 161 -17.95 -11.57 10.78
N GLY A 162 -16.99 -10.90 10.13
CA GLY A 162 -16.85 -9.44 10.14
C GLY A 162 -16.18 -8.89 11.40
N ARG A 163 -15.59 -9.74 12.23
CA ARG A 163 -14.88 -9.36 13.46
C ARG A 163 -13.41 -9.09 13.14
N ASP A 164 -12.80 -8.20 13.90
CA ASP A 164 -11.36 -7.96 13.81
C ASP A 164 -10.59 -9.21 14.29
N GLU A 165 -9.74 -9.72 13.42
CA GLU A 165 -8.82 -10.84 13.64
C GLU A 165 -7.39 -10.29 13.57
N ALA A 166 -6.60 -10.52 14.61
CA ALA A 166 -5.18 -10.20 14.60
C ALA A 166 -4.44 -11.11 13.60
N VAL A 167 -3.44 -10.56 12.90
CA VAL A 167 -2.62 -11.31 11.95
C VAL A 167 -1.16 -11.21 12.30
N ASP A 168 -0.41 -12.28 12.05
CA ASP A 168 1.03 -12.26 12.14
C ASP A 168 1.60 -11.36 11.04
N VAL A 169 2.56 -10.51 11.41
CA VAL A 169 3.26 -9.61 10.50
C VAL A 169 4.24 -10.44 9.67
N LEU A 170 4.04 -10.49 8.35
CA LEU A 170 4.72 -11.45 7.48
C LEU A 170 6.24 -11.24 7.49
N LEU A 171 6.69 -10.00 7.36
CA LEU A 171 8.13 -9.71 7.35
C LEU A 171 8.81 -9.90 8.71
N ASP A 172 8.07 -10.11 9.79
CA ASP A 172 8.65 -10.46 11.10
C ASP A 172 8.94 -11.96 11.23
N THR A 173 8.56 -12.77 10.22
CA THR A 173 8.92 -14.19 10.14
C THR A 173 10.43 -14.35 10.16
N VAL A 174 10.91 -15.19 11.07
CA VAL A 174 12.33 -15.51 11.23
C VAL A 174 12.78 -16.49 10.14
N ILE A 175 13.83 -16.12 9.40
CA ILE A 175 14.40 -16.92 8.31
C ILE A 175 15.91 -17.11 8.50
N SER A 176 16.48 -18.05 7.75
CA SER A 176 17.93 -18.27 7.68
C SER A 176 18.35 -18.34 6.22
N ILE A 177 19.30 -17.49 5.82
CA ILE A 177 19.88 -17.49 4.47
C ILE A 177 21.41 -17.48 4.58
N PRO A 178 22.13 -18.19 3.70
CA PRO A 178 23.59 -18.23 3.79
C PRO A 178 24.21 -16.86 3.49
N VAL A 179 25.17 -16.46 4.34
CA VAL A 179 25.99 -15.25 4.13
C VAL A 179 26.92 -15.50 2.94
N LEU A 180 26.60 -14.93 1.78
CA LEU A 180 27.41 -14.99 0.57
C LEU A 180 27.33 -13.64 -0.16
N GLN A 181 28.36 -13.34 -0.93
CA GLN A 181 28.32 -12.23 -1.88
C GLN A 181 27.38 -12.59 -3.03
N ARG A 182 26.42 -11.71 -3.32
CA ARG A 182 25.45 -11.82 -4.43
C ARG A 182 25.04 -10.44 -4.89
N SER A 183 24.44 -10.34 -6.09
CA SER A 183 23.74 -9.12 -6.46
C SER A 183 22.62 -8.81 -5.46
N ALA A 184 22.25 -7.53 -5.34
CA ALA A 184 21.15 -7.10 -4.49
C ALA A 184 19.83 -7.74 -4.93
N ARG A 185 19.63 -7.93 -6.24
CA ARG A 185 18.47 -8.66 -6.76
C ARG A 185 18.41 -10.11 -6.29
N GLU A 186 19.52 -10.84 -6.41
CA GLU A 186 19.58 -12.23 -5.95
C GLU A 186 19.38 -12.33 -4.45
N THR A 187 19.95 -11.39 -3.68
CA THR A 187 19.76 -11.29 -2.23
C THR A 187 18.28 -11.08 -1.89
N LEU A 188 17.61 -10.11 -2.52
CA LEU A 188 16.19 -9.83 -2.31
C LEU A 188 15.30 -11.01 -2.73
N ARG A 189 15.60 -11.65 -3.86
CA ARG A 189 14.89 -12.86 -4.31
C ARG A 189 15.04 -13.99 -3.29
N LEU A 190 16.26 -14.23 -2.80
CA LEU A 190 16.52 -15.26 -1.80
C LEU A 190 15.76 -14.99 -0.49
N ILE A 191 15.66 -13.73 -0.06
CA ILE A 191 14.87 -13.34 1.12
C ILE A 191 13.39 -13.68 0.91
N VAL A 192 12.77 -13.26 -0.20
CA VAL A 192 11.33 -13.51 -0.44
C VAL A 192 11.02 -14.99 -0.69
N ASP A 193 11.90 -15.72 -1.35
CA ASP A 193 11.74 -17.17 -1.59
C ASP A 193 11.82 -17.94 -0.26
N THR A 194 12.79 -17.61 0.59
CA THR A 194 12.96 -18.24 1.91
C THR A 194 11.81 -17.88 2.85
N LEU A 195 11.37 -16.61 2.83
CA LEU A 195 10.19 -16.16 3.56
C LEU A 195 8.94 -16.94 3.12
N SER A 196 8.77 -17.15 1.81
CA SER A 196 7.63 -17.90 1.29
C SER A 196 7.64 -19.34 1.75
N ALA A 197 8.80 -20.00 1.67
CA ALA A 197 8.97 -21.37 2.12
C ALA A 197 8.73 -21.53 3.63
N THR A 198 9.15 -20.55 4.44
CA THR A 198 9.07 -20.60 5.91
C THR A 198 7.66 -20.27 6.43
N SER A 199 7.03 -19.23 5.88
CA SER A 199 5.70 -18.77 6.30
C SER A 199 4.55 -19.58 5.70
N GLY A 200 4.80 -20.31 4.60
CA GLY A 200 3.75 -20.94 3.79
C GLY A 200 2.91 -19.94 2.98
N VAL A 201 3.26 -18.66 3.00
CA VAL A 201 2.59 -17.59 2.24
C VAL A 201 3.43 -17.26 1.02
N LYS A 202 2.84 -17.26 -0.18
CA LYS A 202 3.59 -16.91 -1.39
C LYS A 202 3.94 -15.43 -1.40
N VAL A 203 5.22 -15.12 -1.59
CA VAL A 203 5.74 -13.76 -1.74
C VAL A 203 6.56 -13.69 -3.02
N TYR A 204 6.30 -12.69 -3.85
CA TYR A 204 7.04 -12.44 -5.07
C TYR A 204 7.72 -11.09 -5.02
N LEU A 205 8.97 -11.03 -5.47
CA LEU A 205 9.60 -9.76 -5.82
C LEU A 205 8.84 -9.17 -7.03
N GLY A 206 8.19 -8.04 -6.82
CA GLY A 206 7.40 -7.33 -7.82
C GLY A 206 8.26 -6.53 -8.80
N THR A 207 7.60 -5.72 -9.63
CA THR A 207 8.30 -4.79 -10.53
C THR A 207 9.06 -3.75 -9.70
N VAL A 208 10.30 -3.52 -10.09
CA VAL A 208 11.17 -2.50 -9.53
C VAL A 208 10.97 -1.25 -10.39
N GLY A 209 10.32 -0.22 -9.85
CA GLY A 209 9.93 1.00 -10.60
C GLY A 209 11.11 1.95 -10.85
N LEU A 210 12.26 1.43 -11.26
CA LEU A 210 13.49 2.19 -11.43
C LEU A 210 13.86 2.24 -12.93
N SER A 211 14.23 3.43 -13.42
CA SER A 211 14.55 3.66 -14.83
C SER A 211 15.86 2.99 -15.29
N SER A 212 16.74 2.71 -14.34
CA SER A 212 17.84 1.74 -14.40
C SER A 212 17.63 0.72 -13.31
N ASP A 213 18.25 -0.46 -13.41
CA ASP A 213 18.04 -1.55 -12.46
C ASP A 213 19.23 -1.70 -11.52
N PRO A 214 19.39 -0.81 -10.51
CA PRO A 214 20.56 -0.80 -9.64
C PRO A 214 20.73 -2.09 -8.84
N LEU A 215 19.69 -2.91 -8.75
CA LEU A 215 19.74 -4.15 -8.00
C LEU A 215 20.59 -5.22 -8.66
N GLN A 216 20.83 -5.11 -9.98
CA GLN A 216 21.66 -6.06 -10.71
C GLN A 216 23.16 -5.77 -10.56
N ASP A 217 23.53 -4.50 -10.42
CA ASP A 217 24.93 -4.08 -10.44
C ASP A 217 25.53 -3.96 -9.03
N VAL A 218 24.68 -3.90 -7.99
CA VAL A 218 25.12 -3.79 -6.60
C VAL A 218 25.38 -5.18 -6.04
N GLU A 219 26.62 -5.45 -5.64
CA GLU A 219 27.02 -6.65 -4.91
C GLU A 219 26.92 -6.44 -3.40
N LEU A 220 26.21 -7.33 -2.71
CA LEU A 220 25.97 -7.32 -1.27
C LEU A 220 26.48 -8.62 -0.64
N THR A 221 27.03 -8.52 0.58
CA THR A 221 27.34 -9.70 1.41
C THR A 221 26.39 -9.72 2.60
N ILE A 222 25.21 -10.30 2.39
CA ILE A 222 24.12 -10.35 3.38
C ILE A 222 23.70 -11.80 3.60
N GLY A 223 23.39 -12.09 4.86
CA GLY A 223 22.73 -13.31 5.29
C GLY A 223 22.77 -13.45 6.79
N GLY A 224 22.38 -14.62 7.27
CA GLY A 224 22.39 -14.92 8.70
C GLY A 224 21.43 -16.04 9.04
N SER A 225 21.43 -16.44 10.30
CA SER A 225 20.57 -17.50 10.82
C SER A 225 19.66 -16.95 11.90
N ASN A 226 18.40 -17.37 11.88
CA ASN A 226 17.36 -16.94 12.82
C ASN A 226 17.19 -15.41 12.89
N ILE A 227 17.09 -14.76 11.73
CA ILE A 227 16.89 -13.31 11.61
C ILE A 227 15.51 -13.02 11.02
N PRO A 228 14.73 -12.05 11.53
CA PRO A 228 13.52 -11.60 10.86
C PRO A 228 13.77 -11.21 9.40
N ALA A 229 12.90 -11.64 8.49
CA ALA A 229 13.03 -11.34 7.06
C ALA A 229 13.14 -9.83 6.80
N ARG A 230 12.45 -9.02 7.60
CA ARG A 230 12.54 -7.55 7.59
C ARG A 230 13.93 -7.02 7.82
N THR A 231 14.65 -7.55 8.80
CA THR A 231 16.00 -7.08 9.12
C THR A 231 16.93 -7.33 7.93
N LEU A 232 16.83 -8.50 7.30
CA LEU A 232 17.60 -8.82 6.09
C LEU A 232 17.18 -7.95 4.90
N LEU A 233 15.89 -7.66 4.75
CA LEU A 233 15.37 -6.75 3.73
C LEU A 233 15.94 -5.34 3.92
N LEU A 234 15.85 -4.76 5.12
CA LEU A 234 16.38 -3.43 5.42
C LEU A 234 17.89 -3.36 5.17
N GLN A 235 18.65 -4.37 5.62
CA GLN A 235 20.09 -4.46 5.31
C GLN A 235 20.36 -4.44 3.80
N ALA A 236 19.54 -5.15 3.01
CA ALA A 236 19.70 -5.17 1.56
C ALA A 236 19.38 -3.83 0.91
N LEU A 237 18.30 -3.16 1.35
CA LEU A 237 17.92 -1.85 0.84
C LEU A 237 18.95 -0.78 1.20
N ASP A 238 19.40 -0.73 2.46
CA ASP A 238 20.42 0.20 2.92
C ASP A 238 21.77 -0.07 2.23
N GLY A 239 22.10 -1.34 1.99
CA GLY A 239 23.27 -1.76 1.21
C GLY A 239 23.24 -1.21 -0.22
N VAL A 240 22.08 -1.23 -0.88
CA VAL A 240 21.92 -0.61 -2.22
C VAL A 240 22.04 0.90 -2.16
N SER A 241 21.39 1.53 -1.19
CA SER A 241 21.35 2.99 -1.07
C SER A 241 22.70 3.62 -0.67
N SER A 242 23.58 2.85 -0.01
CA SER A 242 24.93 3.27 0.40
C SER A 242 26.06 2.80 -0.53
N TRP A 243 25.75 1.97 -1.53
CA TRP A 243 26.77 1.40 -2.41
C TRP A 243 27.51 2.47 -3.22
N THR A 244 28.84 2.36 -3.25
CA THR A 244 29.71 3.23 -4.04
C THR A 244 30.53 2.38 -5.00
N PRO A 245 30.53 2.68 -6.32
CA PRO A 245 31.31 1.92 -7.29
C PRO A 245 32.81 1.96 -6.99
N PRO A 246 33.55 0.87 -7.24
CA PRO A 246 35.00 0.82 -7.10
C PRO A 246 35.75 1.88 -7.93
N HIS A 247 35.15 2.34 -9.04
CA HIS A 247 35.78 3.27 -9.99
C HIS A 247 35.26 4.72 -9.88
N GLY A 248 34.63 5.10 -8.76
CA GLY A 248 34.32 6.50 -8.46
C GLY A 248 33.19 7.14 -9.30
N GLY A 249 32.37 6.34 -9.98
CA GLY A 249 31.17 6.83 -10.69
C GLY A 249 30.04 7.20 -9.73
N GLN A 250 29.19 8.18 -10.10
CA GLN A 250 27.90 8.35 -9.42
C GLN A 250 26.97 7.21 -9.84
N PHE A 251 26.85 6.20 -8.98
CA PHE A 251 25.78 5.21 -9.11
C PHE A 251 24.55 5.66 -8.32
N PHE A 252 23.46 4.88 -8.41
CA PHE A 252 22.22 5.12 -7.69
C PHE A 252 22.47 5.44 -6.20
N ARG A 253 21.98 6.60 -5.75
CA ARG A 253 22.03 7.03 -4.33
C ARG A 253 20.64 7.20 -3.73
N GLY A 254 19.62 6.68 -4.40
CA GLY A 254 18.24 6.79 -3.93
C GLY A 254 18.05 5.98 -2.65
N ILE A 255 17.26 6.50 -1.71
CA ILE A 255 16.80 5.71 -0.56
C ILE A 255 15.68 4.79 -1.06
N LEU A 256 15.81 3.47 -0.88
CA LEU A 256 14.78 2.52 -1.28
C LEU A 256 13.74 2.31 -0.17
N VAL A 257 12.47 2.40 -0.55
CA VAL A 257 11.32 2.02 0.29
C VAL A 257 10.61 0.82 -0.32
N TRP A 258 9.96 0.02 0.53
CA TRP A 258 9.22 -1.16 0.12
C TRP A 258 7.72 -1.04 0.40
N ASN A 259 6.95 -1.67 -0.47
CA ASN A 259 5.52 -1.90 -0.28
C ASN A 259 5.26 -3.40 -0.42
N LEU A 260 4.66 -4.03 0.60
CA LEU A 260 4.28 -5.43 0.59
C LEU A 260 2.76 -5.53 0.51
N LEU A 261 2.24 -5.70 -0.72
CA LEU A 261 0.80 -5.65 -1.00
C LEU A 261 0.24 -7.06 -1.20
N PHE A 262 -0.95 -7.30 -0.68
CA PHE A 262 -1.63 -8.60 -0.80
C PHE A 262 -2.59 -8.60 -2.00
N ASP A 263 -2.51 -9.66 -2.80
CA ASP A 263 -3.45 -9.97 -3.88
C ASP A 263 -4.39 -11.08 -3.43
N ALA A 264 -5.65 -10.73 -3.16
CA ALA A 264 -6.66 -11.67 -2.71
C ALA A 264 -7.08 -12.69 -3.78
N ASP A 265 -6.99 -12.35 -5.06
CA ASP A 265 -7.33 -13.27 -6.13
C ASP A 265 -6.27 -14.35 -6.31
N ARG A 266 -5.01 -14.01 -6.07
CA ARG A 266 -3.87 -14.94 -6.17
C ARG A 266 -3.47 -15.57 -4.84
N ASN A 267 -3.94 -15.01 -3.72
CA ASN A 267 -3.52 -15.35 -2.37
C ASN A 267 -1.98 -15.29 -2.24
N ASP A 268 -1.40 -14.22 -2.77
CA ASP A 268 0.04 -13.95 -2.75
C ASP A 268 0.35 -12.50 -2.34
N TYR A 269 1.57 -12.27 -1.88
CA TYR A 269 2.11 -10.94 -1.65
C TYR A 269 3.06 -10.53 -2.78
N ARG A 270 3.09 -9.23 -3.05
CA ARG A 270 4.02 -8.58 -3.98
C ARG A 270 4.87 -7.57 -3.22
N LEU A 271 6.18 -7.82 -3.17
CA LEU A 271 7.16 -6.86 -2.66
C LEU A 271 7.55 -5.89 -3.79
N GLY A 272 6.97 -4.70 -3.79
CA GLY A 272 7.34 -3.61 -4.69
C GLY A 272 8.41 -2.72 -4.06
N LEU A 273 9.34 -2.23 -4.88
CA LEU A 273 10.37 -1.28 -4.48
C LEU A 273 10.23 0.02 -5.25
N SER A 274 10.39 1.14 -4.55
CA SER A 274 10.46 2.48 -5.13
C SER A 274 11.55 3.30 -4.45
N THR A 275 11.89 4.44 -5.05
CA THR A 275 12.81 5.40 -4.43
C THR A 275 12.02 6.42 -3.64
N ALA A 276 12.39 6.64 -2.38
CA ALA A 276 11.84 7.72 -1.57
C ALA A 276 12.06 9.06 -2.27
N ALA A 277 11.04 9.91 -2.25
CA ALA A 277 11.06 11.16 -2.99
C ALA A 277 10.32 12.25 -2.25
N LYS A 278 10.66 13.50 -2.57
CA LYS A 278 9.97 14.70 -2.13
C LYS A 278 9.39 15.44 -3.32
N ALA A 279 8.14 15.84 -3.22
CA ALA A 279 7.53 16.77 -4.14
C ALA A 279 7.99 18.18 -3.80
N GLU A 280 8.39 18.92 -4.83
CA GLU A 280 8.77 20.32 -4.72
C GLU A 280 8.07 21.11 -5.82
N THR A 281 8.03 22.42 -5.65
CA THR A 281 7.60 23.35 -6.70
C THR A 281 8.84 23.94 -7.36
N ASP A 282 8.96 23.80 -8.67
CA ASP A 282 10.04 24.43 -9.43
C ASP A 282 9.82 25.94 -9.56
N ALA A 283 10.81 26.64 -10.16
CA ALA A 283 10.75 28.09 -10.36
C ALA A 283 9.54 28.58 -11.19
N ASN A 284 8.87 27.68 -11.93
CA ASN A 284 7.72 27.99 -12.76
C ASN A 284 6.39 27.62 -12.08
N GLY A 285 6.41 27.24 -10.79
CA GLY A 285 5.21 26.81 -10.09
C GLY A 285 4.79 25.36 -10.40
N LYS A 286 5.61 24.59 -11.13
CA LYS A 286 5.28 23.22 -11.50
C LYS A 286 5.75 22.26 -10.41
N ARG A 287 4.89 21.30 -10.05
CA ARG A 287 5.26 20.19 -9.15
C ARG A 287 6.30 19.30 -9.83
N VAL A 288 7.45 19.12 -9.18
CA VAL A 288 8.55 18.24 -9.59
C VAL A 288 8.85 17.26 -8.46
N ILE A 289 9.32 16.06 -8.81
CA ILE A 289 9.69 15.02 -7.83
C ILE A 289 11.21 14.97 -7.72
N ARG A 290 11.74 15.10 -6.51
CA ARG A 290 13.16 14.92 -6.19
C ARG A 290 13.37 13.66 -5.38
N PHE A 291 14.19 12.75 -5.90
CA PHE A 291 14.57 11.55 -5.15
C PHE A 291 15.47 11.90 -3.97
N LEU A 292 15.14 11.36 -2.81
CA LEU A 292 15.94 11.47 -1.59
C LEU A 292 17.22 10.66 -1.73
N LYS A 293 18.29 11.14 -1.09
CA LYS A 293 19.60 10.49 -1.08
C LYS A 293 20.14 10.45 0.34
N HIS A 294 20.98 9.46 0.64
CA HIS A 294 21.80 9.52 1.85
C HIS A 294 22.69 10.77 1.80
N LYS A 295 22.79 11.45 2.94
CA LYS A 295 23.70 12.59 3.15
C LYS A 295 25.15 12.11 3.18
#